data_AF-A0A0F8ZVU9-F1
#
_entry.id   AF-A0A0F8ZVU9-F1
#
_cell.length_a   1.000
_cell.length_b   1.000
_cell.length_c   1.000
_cell.angle_alpha   90.00
_cell.angle_beta   90.00
_cell.angle_gamma   90.00
#
_symmetry.space_group_name_H-M   'P 1'
#
loop_
_entity.id
_entity.type
_entity.pdbx_description
1 polymer ?
#
loop_
_entity_poly.entity_id
_entity_poly.type
_entity_poly.pdbx_seq_one_letter_code
_entity_poly.pdbx_strand_id
1 'polypeptide(L)'
;MAGENVAIWQVQSGAANGTESTATSTNTQLFNDTGKVIGNGAFTDEINIDFRRAVPENEAVNADNNELQDMGIQGLDITITGLSGNTNNDDAANLVNKFSKWLQDGNTTTGFTKGRFGLRLDNAPQWNVVPTSTYGYHIRTATFQYIGEKKDTVKFTISLGLGGDIATAI
;
A
#
# COMPACT_ATOMS: atom_id res chain seq x y z
N MET A 1 -18.40 6.79 -8.48
CA MET A 1 -18.91 5.45 -8.78
C MET A 1 -19.22 4.79 -7.44
N ALA A 2 -20.32 4.03 -7.32
CA ALA A 2 -20.84 3.62 -6.02
C ALA A 2 -20.11 2.37 -5.48
N GLY A 3 -19.39 2.51 -4.37
CA GLY A 3 -18.83 1.40 -3.58
C GLY A 3 -17.31 1.22 -3.61
N GLU A 4 -16.55 2.06 -4.32
CA GLU A 4 -15.08 2.02 -4.32
C GLU A 4 -14.54 2.73 -3.08
N ASN A 5 -14.45 2.00 -1.98
CA ASN A 5 -14.13 2.57 -0.67
C ASN A 5 -12.64 2.50 -0.33
N VAL A 6 -11.82 1.88 -1.18
CA VAL A 6 -10.38 1.76 -1.01
C VAL A 6 -9.65 2.21 -2.27
N ALA A 7 -8.61 3.03 -2.13
CA ALA A 7 -7.79 3.48 -3.24
C ALA A 7 -6.30 3.49 -2.90
N ILE A 8 -5.47 3.03 -3.83
CA ILE A 8 -4.02 3.27 -3.83
C ILE A 8 -3.71 4.10 -5.07
N TRP A 9 -2.96 5.18 -4.92
CA TRP A 9 -2.52 5.97 -6.07
C TRP A 9 -1.03 6.27 -6.03
N GLN A 10 -0.44 6.44 -7.19
CA GLN A 10 0.97 6.76 -7.39
C GLN A 10 1.11 8.21 -7.84
N VAL A 11 1.79 9.01 -7.03
CA VAL A 11 2.11 10.40 -7.37
C VAL A 11 3.18 10.45 -8.46
N GLN A 12 2.93 11.26 -9.50
CA GLN A 12 3.80 11.41 -10.66
C GLN A 12 4.84 12.52 -10.46
N SER A 13 5.95 12.44 -11.20
CA SER A 13 6.94 13.51 -11.21
C SER A 13 6.32 14.84 -11.67
N GLY A 14 6.58 15.91 -10.93
CA GLY A 14 6.04 17.24 -11.23
C GLY A 14 4.57 17.45 -10.82
N ALA A 15 3.96 16.52 -10.09
CA ALA A 15 2.64 16.72 -9.51
C ALA A 15 2.65 17.92 -8.54
N ALA A 16 1.63 18.77 -8.64
CA ALA A 16 1.50 19.97 -7.81
C ALA A 16 1.25 19.64 -6.31
N ASN A 17 0.64 18.50 -6.04
CA ASN A 17 0.43 17.93 -4.71
C ASN A 17 0.29 16.41 -4.81
N GLY A 18 0.28 15.71 -3.67
CA GLY A 18 0.16 14.26 -3.62
C GLY A 18 -1.28 13.72 -3.63
N THR A 19 -2.29 14.53 -3.96
CA THR A 19 -3.69 14.13 -3.80
C THR A 19 -4.14 13.13 -4.88
N GLU A 20 -5.08 12.25 -4.52
CA GLU A 20 -5.66 11.24 -5.43
C GLU A 20 -6.17 11.87 -6.74
N SER A 21 -6.79 13.06 -6.67
CA SER A 21 -7.35 13.74 -7.84
C SER A 21 -6.29 14.09 -8.90
N THR A 22 -5.04 14.30 -8.49
CA THR A 22 -3.93 14.61 -9.41
C THR A 22 -3.30 13.39 -10.04
N ALA A 23 -3.50 12.20 -9.46
CA ALA A 23 -2.91 10.95 -9.96
C ALA A 23 -3.60 10.46 -11.25
N THR A 24 -4.82 10.91 -11.54
CA THR A 24 -5.69 10.45 -12.65
C THR A 24 -6.05 8.97 -12.54
N SER A 25 -6.91 8.47 -13.43
CA SER A 25 -7.32 7.05 -13.44
C SER A 25 -6.19 6.08 -13.78
N THR A 26 -5.16 6.53 -14.51
CA THR A 26 -4.03 5.69 -14.90
C THR A 26 -3.15 5.35 -13.71
N ASN A 27 -2.95 6.31 -12.79
CA ASN A 27 -2.11 6.13 -11.61
C ASN A 27 -2.92 5.95 -10.33
N THR A 28 -4.18 5.55 -10.45
CA THR A 28 -5.04 5.19 -9.32
C THR A 28 -5.55 3.77 -9.51
N GLN A 29 -5.46 2.97 -8.47
CA GLN A 29 -6.16 1.70 -8.36
C GLN A 29 -7.25 1.84 -7.32
N LEU A 30 -8.49 1.68 -7.77
CA LEU A 30 -9.67 1.62 -6.92
C LEU A 30 -9.98 0.16 -6.59
N PHE A 31 -10.46 -0.04 -5.38
CA PHE A 31 -10.93 -1.33 -4.89
C PHE A 31 -12.30 -1.14 -4.23
N ASN A 32 -13.16 -2.12 -4.46
CA ASN A 32 -14.43 -2.21 -3.76
C ASN A 32 -14.24 -3.01 -2.47
N ASP A 33 -14.81 -2.58 -1.34
CA ASP A 33 -14.80 -3.36 -0.10
C ASP A 33 -16.19 -3.92 0.27
N THR A 34 -17.26 -3.41 -0.36
CA THR A 34 -18.64 -3.70 -0.01
C THR A 34 -19.27 -4.68 -1.00
N GLY A 35 -18.98 -4.52 -2.29
CA GLY A 35 -19.40 -5.39 -3.38
C GLY A 35 -18.25 -6.29 -3.84
N LYS A 36 -18.23 -7.55 -3.37
CA LYS A 36 -17.24 -8.57 -3.79
C LYS A 36 -17.60 -9.18 -5.15
N VAL A 37 -17.69 -8.34 -6.19
CA VAL A 37 -18.04 -8.78 -7.54
C VAL A 37 -16.76 -9.08 -8.33
N ILE A 38 -16.59 -10.33 -8.74
CA ILE A 38 -15.52 -10.74 -9.65
C ILE A 38 -15.97 -10.40 -11.08
N GLY A 39 -15.37 -9.37 -11.67
CA GLY A 39 -15.69 -8.84 -13.00
C GLY A 39 -14.57 -7.92 -13.51
N ASN A 40 -14.90 -6.78 -14.13
CA ASN A 40 -13.92 -5.76 -14.55
C ASN A 40 -13.41 -4.89 -13.38
N GLY A 41 -12.94 -5.50 -12.30
CA GLY A 41 -12.49 -4.76 -11.12
C GLY A 41 -11.77 -5.61 -10.09
N ALA A 42 -11.28 -4.93 -9.05
CA ALA A 42 -10.65 -5.53 -7.89
C ALA A 42 -11.44 -5.19 -6.62
N PHE A 43 -11.49 -6.14 -5.69
CA PHE A 43 -12.06 -5.92 -4.36
C PHE A 43 -11.08 -6.36 -3.29
N THR A 44 -11.15 -5.70 -2.13
CA THR A 44 -10.39 -6.08 -0.94
C THR A 44 -11.16 -7.11 -0.12
N ASP A 45 -10.48 -8.18 0.29
CA ASP A 45 -11.03 -9.19 1.19
C ASP A 45 -10.62 -8.90 2.64
N GLU A 46 -9.36 -8.53 2.85
CA GLU A 46 -8.77 -8.27 4.15
C GLU A 46 -7.74 -7.14 4.07
N ILE A 47 -7.71 -6.30 5.11
CA ILE A 47 -6.71 -5.26 5.33
C ILE A 47 -6.09 -5.50 6.71
N ASN A 48 -4.80 -5.80 6.73
CA ASN A 48 -4.03 -5.99 7.95
C ASN A 48 -3.10 -4.80 8.18
N ILE A 49 -2.94 -4.39 9.44
CA ILE A 49 -2.17 -3.20 9.84
C ILE A 49 -1.22 -3.63 10.97
N ASP A 50 0.07 -3.50 10.72
CA ASP A 50 1.12 -3.95 11.62
C ASP A 50 2.00 -2.78 12.06
N PHE A 51 2.11 -2.61 13.38
CA PHE A 51 3.03 -1.67 14.00
C PHE A 51 4.25 -2.43 14.51
N ARG A 52 5.41 -2.13 13.95
CA ARG A 52 6.67 -2.71 14.41
C ARG A 52 7.36 -1.75 15.36
N ARG A 53 7.83 -2.26 16.48
CA ARG A 53 8.69 -1.54 17.43
C ARG A 53 10.09 -2.13 17.42
N ALA A 54 11.10 -1.28 17.59
CA ALA A 54 12.47 -1.71 17.76
C ALA A 54 12.72 -1.94 19.26
N VAL A 55 12.97 -3.19 19.64
CA VAL A 55 13.31 -3.57 21.03
C VAL A 55 14.65 -4.32 21.02
N PRO A 56 15.79 -3.61 20.95
CA PRO A 56 17.10 -4.26 21.06
C PRO A 56 17.33 -4.79 22.48
N GLU A 57 18.08 -5.88 22.54
CA GLU A 57 18.63 -6.45 23.77
C GLU A 57 20.04 -5.90 23.98
N ASN A 58 20.31 -5.36 25.15
CA ASN A 58 21.65 -4.94 25.56
C ASN A 58 22.20 -5.94 26.59
N GLU A 59 23.47 -6.30 26.43
CA GLU A 59 24.15 -7.21 27.34
C GLU A 59 24.23 -6.57 28.74
N ALA A 60 23.68 -7.25 29.76
CA ALA A 60 23.78 -6.76 31.12
C ALA A 60 25.22 -6.91 31.64
N VAL A 61 25.67 -5.95 32.44
CA VAL A 61 27.03 -5.96 33.01
C VAL A 61 27.20 -7.05 34.09
N ASN A 62 26.11 -7.59 34.64
CA ASN A 62 26.11 -8.67 35.62
C ASN A 62 24.78 -9.43 35.64
N ALA A 63 24.87 -10.77 35.72
CA ALA A 63 23.81 -11.78 35.78
C ALA A 63 23.16 -12.18 34.43
N ASP A 64 22.62 -13.40 34.43
CA ASP A 64 22.12 -14.19 33.30
C ASP A 64 20.88 -13.60 32.58
N ASN A 65 20.76 -12.27 32.45
CA ASN A 65 19.71 -11.60 31.70
C ASN A 65 20.26 -10.54 30.73
N ASN A 66 19.52 -10.30 29.66
CA ASN A 66 19.72 -9.14 28.78
C ASN A 66 18.67 -8.09 29.12
N GLU A 67 19.05 -6.81 29.09
CA GLU A 67 18.12 -5.70 29.25
C GLU A 67 17.43 -5.40 27.91
N LEU A 68 16.10 -5.47 27.89
CA LEU A 68 15.31 -5.00 26.74
C LEU A 68 15.20 -3.47 26.80
N GLN A 69 15.59 -2.77 25.74
CA GLN A 69 15.43 -1.32 25.61
C GLN A 69 14.30 -0.99 24.63
N ASP A 70 13.44 -0.02 24.94
CA ASP A 70 12.39 0.47 24.02
C ASP A 70 12.94 1.62 23.18
N MET A 71 13.14 1.39 21.88
CA MET A 71 13.60 2.40 20.92
C MET A 71 12.44 3.03 20.12
N GLY A 72 11.19 2.74 20.50
CA GLY A 72 9.99 3.31 19.88
C GLY A 72 9.52 2.55 18.63
N ILE A 73 8.67 3.23 17.85
CA ILE A 73 8.05 2.66 16.65
C ILE A 73 9.08 2.65 15.51
N GLN A 74 9.34 1.45 14.98
CA GLN A 74 10.24 1.21 13.86
C GLN A 74 9.54 1.40 12.51
N GLY A 75 8.25 1.10 12.41
CA GLY A 75 7.50 1.25 11.17
C GLY A 75 6.03 0.89 11.28
N LEU A 76 5.27 1.33 10.28
CA LEU A 76 3.89 0.93 10.03
C LEU A 76 3.84 0.24 8.67
N ASP A 77 3.31 -0.99 8.65
CA ASP A 77 3.07 -1.72 7.42
C ASP A 77 1.59 -2.05 7.27
N ILE A 78 1.06 -1.87 6.07
CA ILE A 78 -0.33 -2.18 5.71
C ILE A 78 -0.30 -3.23 4.63
N THR A 79 -1.02 -4.33 4.84
CA THR A 79 -1.15 -5.41 3.87
C THR A 79 -2.59 -5.49 3.39
N ILE A 80 -2.80 -5.28 2.11
CA ILE A 80 -4.12 -5.36 1.46
C ILE A 80 -4.17 -6.63 0.64
N THR A 81 -5.12 -7.50 0.95
CA THR A 81 -5.36 -8.75 0.24
C THR A 81 -6.72 -8.73 -0.41
N GLY A 82 -6.83 -9.29 -1.61
CA GLY A 82 -8.09 -9.33 -2.33
C GLY A 82 -8.04 -10.14 -3.61
N LEU A 83 -9.07 -9.98 -4.42
CA LEU A 83 -9.21 -10.63 -5.72
C LEU A 83 -9.43 -9.57 -6.80
N SER A 84 -8.75 -9.76 -7.93
CA SER A 84 -8.94 -8.99 -9.14
C SER A 84 -9.49 -9.89 -10.23
N GLY A 85 -10.52 -9.42 -10.92
CA GLY A 85 -11.00 -10.03 -12.17
C GLY A 85 -10.39 -9.37 -13.41
N ASN A 86 -10.74 -9.89 -14.59
CA ASN A 86 -10.31 -9.40 -15.89
C ASN A 86 -8.77 -9.32 -16.04
N THR A 87 -8.05 -10.32 -15.53
CA THR A 87 -6.58 -10.38 -15.50
C THR A 87 -5.95 -11.09 -16.71
N ASN A 88 -6.77 -11.49 -17.69
CA ASN A 88 -6.36 -12.25 -18.88
C ASN A 88 -6.09 -11.37 -20.12
N ASN A 89 -5.81 -10.08 -19.92
CA ASN A 89 -5.55 -9.13 -20.99
C ASN A 89 -4.27 -8.35 -20.71
N ASP A 90 -3.71 -7.74 -21.76
CA ASP A 90 -2.52 -6.88 -21.65
C ASP A 90 -2.87 -5.40 -21.50
N ASP A 91 -4.03 -5.10 -20.88
CA ASP A 91 -4.42 -3.71 -20.63
C ASP A 91 -3.48 -3.10 -19.57
N ALA A 92 -2.95 -1.91 -19.82
CA ALA A 92 -2.15 -1.17 -18.85
C ALA A 92 -2.96 -0.78 -17.60
N ALA A 93 -4.29 -0.69 -17.72
CA ALA A 93 -5.19 -0.44 -16.60
C ALA A 93 -5.40 -1.68 -15.71
N ASN A 94 -5.01 -2.87 -16.19
CA ASN A 94 -5.08 -4.10 -15.42
C ASN A 94 -4.28 -3.97 -14.12
N LEU A 95 -4.83 -4.46 -13.02
CA LEU A 95 -4.18 -4.39 -11.71
C LEU A 95 -2.76 -4.98 -11.75
N VAL A 96 -2.56 -6.13 -12.41
CA VAL A 96 -1.25 -6.79 -12.48
C VAL A 96 -0.26 -5.90 -13.22
N ASN A 97 -0.58 -5.49 -14.45
CA ASN A 97 0.28 -4.65 -15.27
C ASN A 97 0.57 -3.30 -14.61
N LYS A 98 -0.44 -2.68 -14.00
CA LYS A 98 -0.32 -1.40 -13.30
C LYS A 98 0.64 -1.50 -12.12
N PHE A 99 0.46 -2.47 -11.23
CA PHE A 99 1.37 -2.63 -10.08
C PHE A 99 2.77 -3.10 -10.50
N SER A 100 2.89 -3.94 -11.51
CA SER A 100 4.19 -4.29 -12.10
C SER A 100 4.92 -3.07 -12.63
N LYS A 101 4.21 -2.13 -13.28
CA LYS A 101 4.77 -0.86 -13.73
C LYS A 101 5.15 0.05 -12.57
N TRP A 102 4.29 0.18 -11.57
CA TRP A 102 4.56 1.01 -10.39
C TRP A 102 5.80 0.56 -9.60
N LEU A 103 6.01 -0.76 -9.49
CA LEU A 103 7.22 -1.34 -8.90
C LEU A 103 8.47 -0.97 -9.70
N GLN A 104 8.41 -1.00 -11.03
CA GLN A 104 9.53 -0.60 -11.90
C GLN A 104 9.83 0.90 -11.81
N ASP A 105 8.79 1.72 -11.73
CA ASP A 105 8.94 3.17 -11.63
C ASP A 105 9.55 3.60 -10.28
N GLY A 106 9.63 2.71 -9.28
CA GLY A 106 10.23 2.94 -7.97
C GLY A 106 9.26 3.33 -6.85
N ASN A 107 9.78 3.77 -5.71
CA ASN A 107 8.96 4.19 -4.56
C ASN A 107 9.00 5.68 -4.25
N THR A 108 9.80 6.44 -4.98
CA THR A 108 9.99 7.88 -4.76
C THR A 108 9.93 8.61 -6.10
N THR A 109 9.70 9.92 -6.03
CA THR A 109 9.80 10.81 -7.18
C THR A 109 10.22 12.20 -6.69
N THR A 110 10.56 13.10 -7.61
CA THR A 110 10.92 14.47 -7.24
C THR A 110 9.80 15.12 -6.44
N GLY A 111 10.12 15.65 -5.26
CA GLY A 111 9.15 16.23 -4.31
C GLY A 111 8.54 15.23 -3.32
N PHE A 112 8.70 13.92 -3.54
CA PHE A 112 8.14 12.84 -2.70
C PHE A 112 9.20 11.76 -2.43
N THR A 113 10.17 12.11 -1.56
CA THR A 113 11.35 11.28 -1.29
C THR A 113 11.13 10.25 -0.17
N LYS A 114 10.03 10.38 0.59
CA LYS A 114 9.67 9.53 1.73
C LYS A 114 8.50 8.59 1.44
N GLY A 115 8.22 8.36 0.15
CA GLY A 115 7.11 7.57 -0.33
C GLY A 115 6.23 8.40 -1.25
N ARG A 116 5.86 7.83 -2.41
CA ARG A 116 5.02 8.50 -3.41
C ARG A 116 3.63 7.90 -3.55
N PHE A 117 3.32 6.87 -2.76
CA PHE A 117 2.03 6.19 -2.84
C PHE A 117 1.11 6.69 -1.74
N GLY A 118 -0.13 7.01 -2.11
CA GLY A 118 -1.17 7.35 -1.17
C GLY A 118 -2.13 6.20 -0.94
N LEU A 119 -2.86 6.26 0.17
CA LEU A 119 -3.87 5.30 0.55
C LEU A 119 -5.13 6.02 1.02
N ARG A 120 -6.28 5.55 0.56
CA ARG A 120 -7.60 5.91 1.05
C ARG A 120 -8.34 4.65 1.45
N LEU A 121 -8.86 4.64 2.66
CA LEU A 121 -9.76 3.66 3.26
C LEU A 121 -10.96 4.44 3.83
N ASP A 122 -12.10 4.42 3.16
CA ASP A 122 -13.26 5.23 3.57
C ASP A 122 -13.84 4.73 4.90
N ASN A 123 -13.75 3.42 5.16
CA ASN A 123 -14.21 2.78 6.39
C ASN A 123 -13.16 2.80 7.53
N ALA A 124 -11.93 3.24 7.27
CA ALA A 124 -10.87 3.32 8.27
C ALA A 124 -9.93 4.51 7.99
N PRO A 125 -10.43 5.77 8.04
CA PRO A 125 -9.71 6.93 7.54
C PRO A 125 -8.46 7.29 8.35
N GLN A 126 -8.33 6.76 9.57
CA GLN A 126 -7.15 6.93 10.43
C GLN A 126 -5.85 6.38 9.82
N TRP A 127 -5.94 5.58 8.76
CA TRP A 127 -4.79 5.03 8.04
C TRP A 127 -4.62 5.65 6.64
N ASN A 128 -5.40 6.70 6.34
CA ASN A 128 -5.30 7.38 5.06
C ASN A 128 -4.07 8.27 5.06
N VAL A 129 -3.26 8.15 4.01
CA VAL A 129 -2.10 9.02 3.83
C VAL A 129 -2.14 9.61 2.45
N VAL A 130 -2.10 10.94 2.41
CA VAL A 130 -1.82 11.71 1.21
C VAL A 130 -0.33 12.01 1.18
N PRO A 131 0.44 11.51 0.20
CA PRO A 131 1.87 11.71 0.15
C PRO A 131 2.27 13.18 0.15
N THR A 132 3.39 13.47 0.80
CA THR A 132 4.03 14.78 0.84
C THR A 132 5.54 14.63 0.66
N SER A 133 6.30 15.71 0.80
CA SER A 133 7.75 15.66 0.84
C SER A 133 8.32 15.00 2.10
N THR A 134 7.52 14.88 3.17
CA THR A 134 7.98 14.38 4.48
C THR A 134 7.50 12.97 4.80
N TYR A 135 6.39 12.52 4.20
CA TYR A 135 5.85 11.19 4.43
C TYR A 135 5.06 10.66 3.22
N GLY A 136 4.90 9.34 3.14
CA GLY A 136 4.10 8.66 2.14
C GLY A 136 4.30 7.15 2.20
N TYR A 137 3.47 6.38 1.48
CA TYR A 137 3.68 4.94 1.41
C TYR A 137 4.73 4.57 0.35
N HIS A 138 5.42 3.48 0.63
CA HIS A 138 6.25 2.71 -0.30
C HIS A 138 5.57 1.37 -0.56
N ILE A 139 5.54 0.90 -1.80
CA ILE A 139 5.19 -0.50 -2.08
C ILE A 139 6.41 -1.35 -1.73
N ARG A 140 6.26 -2.22 -0.74
CA ARG A 140 7.29 -3.19 -0.35
C ARG A 140 7.24 -4.43 -1.22
N THR A 141 6.05 -4.98 -1.38
CA THR A 141 5.81 -6.20 -2.16
C THR A 141 4.44 -6.13 -2.82
N ALA A 142 4.33 -6.72 -4.01
CA ALA A 142 3.05 -7.04 -4.63
C ALA A 142 3.13 -8.47 -5.15
N THR A 143 2.31 -9.34 -4.60
CA THR A 143 2.26 -10.76 -4.94
C THR A 143 0.96 -11.06 -5.66
N PHE A 144 1.06 -11.76 -6.79
CA PHE A 144 -0.08 -12.17 -7.60
C PHE A 144 -0.12 -13.69 -7.71
N GLN A 145 -1.24 -14.28 -7.31
CA GLN A 145 -1.47 -15.72 -7.37
C GLN A 145 -2.61 -15.99 -8.37
N TYR A 146 -2.28 -16.68 -9.45
CA TYR A 146 -3.26 -17.09 -10.45
C TYR A 146 -4.11 -18.25 -9.91
N ILE A 147 -5.43 -18.11 -9.96
CA ILE A 147 -6.36 -19.15 -9.51
C ILE A 147 -6.74 -19.99 -10.74
N GLY A 148 -6.05 -21.12 -10.93
CA GLY A 148 -6.19 -21.95 -12.13
C GLY A 148 -7.61 -22.42 -12.48
N GLU A 149 -8.50 -22.51 -11.50
CA GLU A 149 -9.89 -22.97 -11.68
C GLU A 149 -10.83 -21.86 -12.19
N LYS A 150 -10.46 -20.58 -11.99
CA LYS A 150 -11.21 -19.42 -12.48
C LYS A 150 -10.38 -18.68 -13.52
N LYS A 151 -10.68 -18.93 -14.80
CA LYS A 151 -10.15 -18.10 -15.89
C LYS A 151 -10.43 -16.63 -15.54
N ASP A 152 -9.40 -15.80 -15.60
CA ASP A 152 -9.48 -14.33 -15.47
C ASP A 152 -9.54 -13.80 -14.03
N THR A 153 -9.15 -14.61 -13.03
CA THR A 153 -9.06 -14.17 -11.63
C THR A 153 -7.67 -14.34 -11.05
N VAL A 154 -7.18 -13.30 -10.36
CA VAL A 154 -5.91 -13.30 -9.62
C VAL A 154 -6.17 -12.87 -8.19
N LYS A 155 -5.63 -13.62 -7.22
CA LYS A 155 -5.52 -13.16 -5.84
C LYS A 155 -4.29 -12.27 -5.73
N PHE A 156 -4.46 -11.09 -5.14
CA PHE A 156 -3.38 -10.16 -4.91
C PHE A 156 -3.14 -9.96 -3.41
N THR A 157 -1.88 -9.75 -3.05
CA THR A 157 -1.46 -9.27 -1.74
C THR A 157 -0.44 -8.16 -1.96
N ILE A 158 -0.78 -6.94 -1.53
CA ILE A 158 0.05 -5.75 -1.66
C ILE A 158 0.44 -5.29 -0.26
N SER A 159 1.74 -5.13 -0.01
CA SER A 159 2.27 -4.59 1.24
C SER A 159 2.80 -3.17 1.01
N LEU A 160 2.28 -2.25 1.81
CA LEU A 160 2.70 -0.85 1.88
C LEU A 160 3.47 -0.63 3.17
N GLY A 161 4.59 0.09 3.11
CA GLY A 161 5.32 0.57 4.27
C GLY A 161 5.27 2.09 4.35
N LEU A 162 4.91 2.65 5.49
CA LEU A 162 4.94 4.10 5.69
C LEU A 162 6.39 4.57 5.78
N GLY A 163 6.76 5.51 4.92
CA GLY A 163 8.01 6.23 5.01
C GLY A 163 7.82 7.62 5.59
N GLY A 164 8.87 8.13 6.25
CA GLY A 164 8.83 9.43 6.92
C GLY A 164 8.46 9.34 8.39
N ASP A 165 7.95 10.44 8.93
CA ASP A 165 7.54 10.55 10.33
C ASP A 165 6.08 10.10 10.49
N ILE A 166 5.90 8.95 11.15
CA ILE A 166 4.60 8.33 11.42
C ILE A 166 3.69 9.28 12.20
N ALA A 167 4.23 10.03 13.17
CA ALA A 167 3.43 10.90 14.03
C ALA A 167 2.79 12.09 13.29
N THR A 168 3.34 12.44 12.12
CA THR A 168 2.79 13.52 11.27
C THR A 168 1.93 13.00 10.12
N ALA A 169 1.99 11.69 9.85
CA ALA A 169 1.39 11.09 8.68
C ALA A 169 0.01 10.48 8.93
N ILE A 170 -0.24 9.99 10.16
CA ILE A 170 -1.47 9.31 10.61
C ILE A 170 -1.98 9.86 11.94
#